data_AF-A0A1V6WJ29-F1
#
_entry.id   AF-A0A1V6WJ29-F1
#
_cell.length_a   1.000
_cell.length_b   1.000
_cell.length_c   1.000
_cell.angle_alpha   90.00
_cell.angle_beta   90.00
_cell.angle_gamma   90.00
#
_symmetry.space_group_name_H-M   'P 1'
#
loop_
_entity.id
_entity.type
_entity.pdbx_description
1 polymer ?
#
loop_
_entity_poly.entity_id
_entity_poly.type
_entity_poly.pdbx_seq_one_letter_code
_entity_poly.pdbx_strand_id
1 'polypeptide(L)'
;MSDPQWLWDPLFVCQMGPLQEEKTCCGITKKGYACKLVVKKETLKEGRQKLSNLARSPFDLSTLDFQLNGIVSFFLCKKWHRSRQQSDVKQRWFDAA
;
A
#
# COMPACT_ATOMS: atom_id res chain seq x y z
N MET A 1 17.70 2.22 27.30
CA MET A 1 16.39 1.55 27.24
C MET A 1 16.11 1.34 25.77
N SER A 2 16.14 0.08 25.33
CA SER A 2 16.01 -0.27 23.91
C SER A 2 14.53 -0.23 23.56
N ASP A 3 14.08 0.86 22.92
CA ASP A 3 12.74 0.91 22.33
C ASP A 3 12.63 -0.23 21.32
N PRO A 4 11.54 -1.01 21.32
CA PRO A 4 11.35 -2.00 20.30
C PRO A 4 11.24 -1.23 18.98
N GLN A 5 12.20 -1.46 18.09
CA GLN A 5 12.04 -1.28 16.66
C GLN A 5 10.77 -2.03 16.22
N TRP A 6 9.59 -1.45 16.42
CA TRP A 6 8.43 -1.75 15.61
C TRP A 6 8.87 -1.35 14.21
N LEU A 7 9.32 -2.37 13.47
CA LEU A 7 9.97 -2.23 12.19
C LEU A 7 8.89 -1.80 11.20
N TRP A 8 8.64 -0.49 11.13
CA TRP A 8 7.84 0.10 10.08
C TRP A 8 8.46 -0.31 8.74
N ASP A 9 7.86 -1.33 8.12
CA ASP A 9 8.16 -1.74 6.77
C ASP A 9 6.92 -1.45 5.91
N PRO A 10 6.92 -0.35 5.14
CA PRO A 10 5.82 -0.02 4.24
C PRO A 10 5.46 -1.15 3.27
N LEU A 11 6.41 -2.00 2.87
CA LEU A 11 6.10 -3.14 2.00
C LEU A 11 5.28 -4.18 2.75
N PHE A 12 5.64 -4.48 4.00
CA PHE A 12 4.86 -5.38 4.85
C PHE A 12 3.47 -4.80 5.17
N VAL A 13 3.39 -3.56 5.64
CA VAL A 13 2.13 -2.89 6.01
C VAL A 13 1.18 -2.79 4.82
N CYS A 14 1.70 -2.44 3.65
CA CYS A 14 0.88 -2.34 2.43
C CYS A 14 0.58 -3.70 1.79
N GLN A 15 0.96 -4.82 2.42
CA GLN A 15 0.78 -6.20 1.94
C GLN A 15 1.49 -6.47 0.58
N MET A 16 2.57 -5.74 0.35
CA MET A 16 3.42 -5.81 -0.83
C MET A 16 4.57 -6.78 -0.59
N GLY A 17 4.23 -8.06 -0.45
CA GLY A 17 5.16 -9.21 -0.41
C GLY A 17 6.18 -9.22 -1.57
N PRO A 18 7.03 -10.24 -1.72
CA PRO A 18 8.20 -10.21 -2.61
C PRO A 18 7.94 -9.67 -4.03
N LEU A 19 8.95 -9.02 -4.62
CA LEU A 19 8.89 -8.43 -5.98
C LEU A 19 8.49 -9.43 -7.08
N GLN A 20 8.71 -10.73 -6.85
CA GLN A 20 8.45 -11.81 -7.79
C GLN A 20 6.98 -12.27 -7.78
N GLU A 21 6.18 -11.85 -6.81
CA GLU A 21 4.76 -12.20 -6.75
C GLU A 21 3.92 -11.32 -7.67
N GLU A 22 3.06 -11.96 -8.47
CA GLU A 22 1.95 -11.25 -9.12
C GLU A 22 1.03 -10.68 -8.04
N LYS A 23 0.98 -9.35 -7.94
CA LYS A 23 0.09 -8.67 -7.00
C LYS A 23 -1.23 -8.33 -7.67
N THR A 24 -2.31 -8.73 -7.01
CA THR A 24 -3.66 -8.29 -7.33
C THR A 24 -3.98 -6.99 -6.60
N CYS A 25 -5.08 -6.37 -6.99
CA CYS A 25 -5.62 -5.18 -6.36
C CYS A 25 -5.84 -5.35 -4.84
N CYS A 26 -5.45 -4.35 -4.04
CA CYS A 26 -5.67 -4.31 -2.58
C CYS A 26 -7.11 -3.98 -2.15
N GLY A 27 -7.99 -3.77 -3.12
CA GLY A 27 -9.40 -3.47 -2.87
C GLY A 27 -10.18 -4.71 -2.42
N ILE A 28 -11.29 -4.45 -1.73
CA ILE A 28 -12.26 -5.46 -1.31
C ILE A 28 -13.48 -5.40 -2.22
N THR A 29 -13.91 -6.54 -2.75
CA THR A 29 -15.12 -6.64 -3.57
C THR A 29 -16.36 -6.30 -2.75
N LYS A 30 -17.49 -6.00 -3.41
CA LYS A 30 -18.78 -5.75 -2.72
C LYS A 30 -19.21 -6.87 -1.78
N LYS A 31 -18.73 -8.11 -2.01
CA LYS A 31 -19.02 -9.29 -1.20
C LYS A 31 -18.04 -9.51 -0.04
N GLY A 32 -17.11 -8.58 0.20
CA GLY A 32 -16.12 -8.68 1.28
C GLY A 32 -14.84 -9.44 0.94
N TYR A 33 -14.74 -10.04 -0.25
CA TYR A 33 -13.54 -10.79 -0.66
C TYR A 33 -12.43 -9.89 -1.23
N ALA A 34 -11.18 -10.33 -1.09
CA ALA A 34 -10.04 -9.70 -1.77
C ALA A 34 -10.22 -9.65 -3.29
N CYS A 35 -9.86 -8.52 -3.90
CA CYS A 35 -9.92 -8.36 -5.34
C CYS A 35 -8.85 -9.22 -6.03
N LYS A 36 -9.28 -9.99 -7.05
CA LYS A 36 -8.39 -10.86 -7.84
C LYS A 36 -7.93 -10.21 -9.15
N LEU A 37 -8.28 -8.95 -9.41
CA LEU A 37 -7.84 -8.25 -10.61
C LEU A 37 -6.37 -7.89 -10.50
N VAL A 38 -5.60 -8.28 -11.51
CA VAL A 38 -4.18 -7.96 -11.63
C VAL A 38 -4.02 -6.46 -11.90
N VAL A 39 -3.09 -5.83 -11.18
CA VAL A 39 -2.65 -4.47 -11.47
C VAL A 39 -1.47 -4.54 -12.45
N LYS A 40 -1.40 -3.61 -13.41
CA LYS A 40 -0.32 -3.58 -14.41
C LYS A 40 1.04 -3.60 -13.73
N LYS A 41 1.96 -4.43 -14.24
CA LYS A 41 3.29 -4.66 -13.67
C LYS A 41 4.09 -3.37 -13.51
N GLU A 42 4.01 -2.47 -14.48
CA GLU A 42 4.71 -1.18 -14.48
C GLU A 42 4.17 -0.26 -13.39
N THR A 43 2.85 -0.24 -13.21
CA THR A 43 2.18 0.52 -12.14
C THR A 43 2.58 -0.01 -10.76
N LEU A 44 2.63 -1.33 -10.60
CA LEU A 44 3.10 -1.95 -9.36
C LEU A 44 4.58 -1.65 -9.09
N LYS A 45 5.43 -1.67 -10.12
CA LYS A 45 6.85 -1.34 -10.02
C LYS A 45 7.05 0.09 -9.50
N GLU A 46 6.29 1.04 -10.03
CA GLU A 46 6.32 2.44 -9.57
C GLU A 46 5.85 2.58 -8.11
N GLY A 47 4.72 1.95 -7.75
CA GLY A 47 4.22 1.95 -6.37
C GLY A 47 5.22 1.35 -5.38
N ARG A 48 5.85 0.22 -5.74
CA ARG A 48 6.88 -0.42 -4.91
C ARG A 48 8.13 0.44 -4.76
N GLN A 49 8.54 1.15 -5.82
CA GLN A 49 9.64 2.10 -5.71
C GLN A 49 9.32 3.22 -4.71
N LYS A 50 8.08 3.74 -4.72
CA LYS A 50 7.64 4.75 -3.75
C LYS A 50 7.60 4.21 -2.32
N LEU A 51 7.11 2.98 -2.11
CA LEU A 51 7.17 2.32 -0.79
C LEU A 51 8.61 2.09 -0.32
N SER A 52 9.50 1.67 -1.22
CA SER A 52 10.92 1.49 -0.89
C SER A 52 11.60 2.82 -0.52
N ASN A 53 11.20 3.93 -1.15
CA ASN A 53 11.71 5.25 -0.77
C ASN A 53 11.16 5.65 0.61
N LEU A 54 9.88 5.39 0.88
CA LEU A 54 9.25 5.63 2.18
C LEU A 54 9.93 4.82 3.30
N ALA A 55 10.31 3.58 3.03
CA ALA A 55 11.01 2.70 3.99
C ALA A 55 12.42 3.19 4.35
N ARG A 56 13.05 3.98 3.47
CA ARG A 56 14.40 4.54 3.68
C ARG A 56 14.37 5.89 4.37
N SER A 57 13.22 6.56 4.38
CA SER A 57 13.04 7.83 5.09
C SER A 57 12.79 7.57 6.58
N PRO A 58 13.12 8.53 7.47
CA PRO A 58 12.67 8.50 8.85
C PRO A 58 11.15 8.35 8.93
N PHE A 59 10.67 7.50 9.82
CA PHE A 59 9.24 7.35 10.06
C PHE A 59 8.69 8.62 10.68
N ASP A 60 7.62 9.15 10.07
CA ASP A 60 6.95 10.36 10.52
C ASP A 60 5.43 10.23 10.30
N LEU A 61 4.71 10.02 11.40
CA LEU A 61 3.25 9.90 11.40
C LEU A 61 2.55 11.15 10.86
N SER A 62 3.14 12.34 11.03
CA SER A 62 2.51 13.60 10.62
C SER A 62 2.43 13.75 9.09
N THR A 63 3.36 13.11 8.36
CA THR A 63 3.41 13.14 6.89
C THR A 63 2.94 11.83 6.24
N LEU A 64 2.82 10.75 7.02
CA LEU A 64 2.49 9.42 6.52
C LEU A 64 1.16 9.37 5.74
N ASP A 65 0.12 10.04 6.23
CA ASP A 65 -1.19 10.03 5.56
C ASP A 65 -1.10 10.59 4.12
N PHE A 66 -0.40 11.72 3.98
CA PHE A 66 -0.18 12.36 2.69
C PHE A 66 0.66 11.48 1.75
N GLN A 67 1.71 10.85 2.29
CA GLN A 67 2.56 9.94 1.53
C GLN A 67 1.78 8.71 1.04
N LEU A 68 1.00 8.06 1.92
CA LEU A 68 0.18 6.90 1.56
C LEU A 68 -0.90 7.25 0.53
N ASN A 69 -1.51 8.44 0.62
CA ASN A 69 -2.49 8.90 -0.37
C ASN A 69 -1.89 8.96 -1.79
N GLY A 70 -0.63 9.39 -1.90
CA GLY A 70 0.12 9.40 -3.16
C GLY A 70 0.53 8.01 -3.68
N ILE A 71 0.40 6.96 -2.86
CA ILE A 71 0.91 5.61 -3.15
C ILE A 71 -0.22 4.61 -3.41
N VAL A 72 -1.33 4.68 -2.67
CA VAL A 72 -2.43 3.68 -2.72
C VAL A 72 -2.92 3.40 -4.15
N SER A 73 -3.05 4.43 -4.98
CA SER A 73 -3.63 4.29 -6.31
C SER A 73 -2.85 3.31 -7.21
N PHE A 74 -1.55 3.12 -6.96
CA PHE A 74 -0.69 2.17 -7.67
C PHE A 74 -1.04 0.70 -7.41
N PHE A 75 -1.80 0.43 -6.35
CA PHE A 75 -2.14 -0.92 -5.89
C PHE A 75 -3.63 -1.23 -6.03
N LEU A 76 -4.39 -0.34 -6.68
CA LEU A 76 -5.81 -0.53 -6.94
C LEU A 76 -6.10 -0.64 -8.43
N CYS A 77 -7.01 -1.55 -8.79
CA CYS A 77 -7.44 -1.71 -10.17
C CYS A 77 -8.15 -0.43 -10.65
N LYS A 78 -7.76 0.06 -11.82
CA LYS A 78 -8.31 1.31 -12.41
C LYS A 78 -9.82 1.25 -12.64
N LYS A 79 -10.36 0.05 -12.85
CA LYS A 79 -11.78 -0.16 -13.24
C LYS A 79 -12.76 0.22 -12.13
N TRP A 80 -12.41 0.02 -10.86
CA TRP A 80 -13.39 0.16 -9.78
C TRP A 80 -12.78 0.61 -8.45
N HIS A 81 -11.76 -0.11 -7.97
CA HIS A 81 -11.25 0.12 -6.62
C HIS A 81 -10.50 1.43 -6.48
N ARG A 82 -9.77 1.87 -7.51
CA ARG A 82 -8.99 3.10 -7.45
C ARG A 82 -9.83 4.34 -7.11
N SER A 83 -11.03 4.47 -7.67
CA SER A 83 -11.89 5.65 -7.42
C SER A 83 -12.77 5.53 -6.18
N ARG A 84 -12.94 4.32 -5.63
CA ARG A 84 -13.94 4.05 -4.59
C ARG A 84 -13.37 3.68 -3.23
N GLN A 85 -12.17 3.09 -3.21
CA GLN A 85 -11.57 2.55 -1.99
C GLN A 85 -10.17 3.11 -1.74
N GLN A 86 -9.74 4.15 -2.46
CA GLN A 86 -8.45 4.77 -2.21
C GLN A 86 -8.35 5.26 -0.76
N SER A 87 -9.34 6.02 -0.28
CA SER A 87 -9.36 6.50 1.10
C SER A 87 -9.39 5.35 2.12
N ASP A 88 -10.23 4.34 1.90
CA ASP A 88 -10.37 3.20 2.82
C ASP A 88 -9.10 2.34 2.90
N VAL A 89 -8.45 2.09 1.76
CA VAL A 89 -7.20 1.32 1.71
C VAL A 89 -6.08 2.13 2.35
N LYS A 90 -6.00 3.44 2.09
CA LYS A 90 -5.04 4.34 2.72
C LYS A 90 -5.19 4.31 4.24
N GLN A 91 -6.42 4.46 4.74
CA GLN A 91 -6.69 4.45 6.17
C GLN A 91 -6.26 3.13 6.81
N ARG A 92 -6.58 1.99 6.19
CA ARG A 92 -6.13 0.67 6.69
C ARG A 92 -4.61 0.52 6.76
N TRP A 93 -3.87 1.15 5.85
CA TRP A 93 -2.41 1.14 5.89
C TRP A 93 -1.85 2.10 6.94
N PHE A 94 -2.49 3.26 7.12
CA PHE A 94 -2.13 4.22 8.15
C PHE A 94 -2.37 3.65 9.55
N ASP A 95 -3.50 2.99 9.78
CA ASP A 95 -3.86 2.40 11.08
C ASP A 95 -2.98 1.18 11.44
N ALA A 96 -2.33 0.57 10.45
CA ALA A 96 -1.43 -0.57 10.62
C ALA A 96 0.05 -0.16 10.74
N ALA A 97 0.35 1.13 10.63
CA ALA A 97 1.67 1.73 10.78
C ALA A 97 2.02 1.97 12.25
#